data_AF-A0A9E5A9P9-F1
#
_entry.id   AF-A0A9E5A9P9-F1
#
_cell.length_a   1.000
_cell.length_b   1.000
_cell.length_c   1.000
_cell.angle_alpha   90.00
_cell.angle_beta   90.00
_cell.angle_gamma   90.00
#
_symmetry.space_group_name_H-M   'P 1'
#
loop_
_entity.id
_entity.type
_entity.pdbx_description
1 polymer ?
#
loop_
_entity_poly.entity_id
_entity_poly.type
_entity_poly.pdbx_seq_one_letter_code
_entity_poly.pdbx_strand_id
1 'polypeptide(L)'
;MNVILTNEEVQVVASLVVSLVLESAPISEAGKETLRRWRKVYDVGGAELNAFALRFNEALGNHIDQRTTRMVQRRGQVRVSTIVEH
;
A
#
# COMPACT_ATOMS: atom_id res chain seq x y z
N MET A 1 13.08 2.77 5.26
CA MET A 1 11.67 3.00 4.88
C MET A 1 10.87 3.25 6.14
N ASN A 2 10.14 4.36 6.22
CA ASN A 2 9.22 4.56 7.33
C ASN A 2 8.02 3.61 7.18
N VAL A 3 7.68 2.93 8.26
CA VAL A 3 6.46 2.11 8.32
C VAL A 3 5.29 3.07 8.53
N ILE A 4 4.40 3.13 7.55
CA ILE A 4 3.18 3.95 7.57
C ILE A 4 2.04 3.16 8.20
N LEU A 5 1.92 1.88 7.80
CA LEU A 5 0.97 0.92 8.34
C LEU A 5 1.70 -0.30 8.90
N THR A 6 1.30 -0.74 10.08
CA THR A 6 1.71 -2.01 10.68
C THR A 6 1.21 -3.21 9.86
N ASN A 7 1.76 -4.40 10.08
CA ASN A 7 1.34 -5.61 9.37
C ASN A 7 -0.14 -5.93 9.58
N GLU A 8 -0.66 -5.69 10.80
CA GLU A 8 -2.08 -5.87 11.13
C GLU A 8 -2.96 -4.90 10.35
N GLU A 9 -2.58 -3.62 10.29
CA GLU A 9 -3.31 -2.61 9.51
C GLU A 9 -3.27 -2.91 8.01
N VAL A 10 -2.13 -3.39 7.50
CA VAL A 10 -2.01 -3.85 6.10
C VAL A 10 -2.96 -5.03 5.84
N GLN A 11 -3.04 -6.00 6.75
CA GLN A 11 -3.94 -7.15 6.63
C GLN A 11 -5.40 -6.71 6.60
N VAL A 12 -5.79 -5.74 7.44
CA VAL A 12 -7.14 -5.19 7.48
C VAL A 12 -7.47 -4.51 6.15
N VAL A 13 -6.58 -3.65 5.64
CA VAL A 13 -6.77 -2.98 4.34
C VAL A 13 -6.88 -3.99 3.20
N ALA A 14 -5.98 -4.98 3.16
CA ALA A 14 -6.02 -6.04 2.17
C ALA A 14 -7.33 -6.83 2.20
N SER A 15 -7.81 -7.17 3.40
CA SER A 15 -9.08 -7.88 3.60
C SER A 15 -10.28 -7.07 3.12
N LEU A 16 -10.30 -5.77 3.38
CA LEU A 16 -11.35 -4.86 2.91
C LEU A 16 -11.37 -4.77 1.38
N VAL A 17 -10.20 -4.61 0.75
CA VAL A 17 -10.10 -4.56 -0.71
C VAL A 17 -10.57 -5.87 -1.34
N VAL A 18 -10.15 -7.01 -0.80
CA VAL A 18 -10.60 -8.33 -1.28
C VAL A 18 -12.12 -8.48 -1.14
N SER A 19 -12.69 -8.10 0.01
CA SER A 19 -14.15 -8.15 0.21
C SER A 19 -14.90 -7.29 -0.82
N LEU A 20 -14.43 -6.07 -1.07
CA LEU A 20 -15.02 -5.18 -2.07
C LEU A 20 -14.96 -5.80 -3.47
N VAL A 21 -13.81 -6.34 -3.86
CA VAL A 21 -13.64 -6.99 -5.18
C VAL A 21 -14.55 -8.21 -5.31
N LEU A 22 -14.70 -9.03 -4.27
CA LEU A 22 -15.59 -10.19 -4.28
C LEU A 22 -17.07 -9.82 -4.44
N GLU A 23 -17.46 -8.66 -3.92
CA GLU A 23 -18.84 -8.17 -3.97
C GLU A 23 -19.16 -7.45 -5.28
N SER A 24 -18.27 -6.57 -5.75
CA SER A 24 -18.58 -5.62 -6.81
C SER A 24 -18.00 -5.98 -8.18
N ALA A 25 -16.97 -6.83 -8.25
CA ALA A 25 -16.30 -7.11 -9.52
C ALA A 25 -16.96 -8.29 -10.27
N PRO A 26 -17.14 -8.21 -11.60
CA PRO A 26 -17.64 -9.31 -12.42
C PRO A 26 -16.53 -10.36 -12.63
N ILE A 27 -16.17 -11.07 -11.57
CA ILE A 27 -15.14 -12.11 -11.58
C ILE A 27 -15.77 -13.52 -11.58
N SER A 28 -15.10 -14.45 -12.27
CA SER A 28 -15.50 -15.86 -12.29
C SER A 28 -15.40 -16.50 -10.91
N GLU A 29 -16.10 -17.61 -10.69
CA GLU A 29 -16.01 -18.38 -9.43
C GLU A 29 -14.58 -18.85 -9.15
N ALA A 30 -13.81 -19.22 -10.18
CA ALA A 30 -12.40 -19.55 -10.04
C ALA A 30 -11.55 -18.34 -9.58
N GLY A 31 -11.89 -17.14 -10.04
CA GLY A 31 -11.28 -15.89 -9.58
C GLY A 31 -11.61 -15.59 -8.12
N LYS A 32 -12.89 -15.73 -7.73
CA LYS A 32 -13.34 -15.57 -6.33
C LYS A 32 -12.61 -16.53 -5.40
N GLU A 33 -12.48 -17.79 -5.79
CA GLU A 33 -11.78 -18.78 -4.98
C GLU A 33 -10.28 -18.48 -4.85
N THR A 34 -9.67 -17.96 -5.92
CA THR A 34 -8.27 -17.50 -5.87
C THR A 34 -8.08 -16.35 -4.89
N LEU A 35 -8.99 -15.38 -4.85
CA LEU A 35 -8.95 -14.28 -3.87
C LEU A 35 -9.18 -14.76 -2.44
N ARG A 36 -10.07 -15.73 -2.22
CA ARG A 36 -10.27 -16.35 -0.90
C ARG A 36 -9.01 -17.07 -0.41
N ARG A 37 -8.33 -17.80 -1.30
CA ARG A 37 -7.04 -18.43 -0.99
C ARG A 37 -5.97 -17.39 -0.70
N TRP A 38 -5.88 -16.35 -1.51
CA TRP A 38 -4.95 -15.24 -1.29
C TRP A 38 -5.13 -14.65 0.10
N ARG A 39 -6.38 -14.37 0.53
CA ARG A 39 -6.66 -13.84 1.88
C ARG A 39 -6.13 -14.75 3.00
N LYS A 40 -6.16 -16.08 2.83
CA LYS A 40 -5.62 -17.04 3.81
C LYS A 40 -4.09 -17.05 3.85
N VAL A 41 -3.44 -16.85 2.70
CA VAL A 41 -1.96 -16.80 2.61
C VAL A 41 -1.41 -15.57 3.32
N TYR A 42 -2.11 -14.44 3.22
CA TYR A 42 -1.72 -13.16 3.82
C TYR A 42 -2.41 -12.91 5.17
N ASP A 43 -2.70 -13.97 5.93
CA ASP A 43 -3.28 -13.85 7.27
C ASP A 43 -2.23 -13.43 8.32
N VAL A 44 -2.72 -12.97 9.47
CA VAL A 44 -1.87 -12.45 10.56
C VAL A 44 -0.87 -13.51 11.02
N GLY A 45 0.40 -13.11 11.15
CA GLY A 45 1.50 -14.00 11.54
C GLY A 45 2.14 -14.80 10.40
N GLY A 46 1.59 -14.73 9.18
CA GLY A 46 2.19 -15.34 7.99
C GLY A 46 3.43 -14.60 7.51
N ALA A 47 4.48 -15.32 7.10
CA ALA A 47 5.68 -14.72 6.52
C ALA A 47 5.38 -13.91 5.24
N GLU A 48 4.39 -14.34 4.48
CA GLU A 48 3.92 -13.67 3.26
C GLU A 48 3.31 -12.30 3.56
N LEU A 49 2.60 -12.15 4.69
CA LEU A 49 2.05 -10.86 5.12
C LEU A 49 3.17 -9.85 5.38
N ASN A 50 4.27 -10.26 6.02
CA ASN A 50 5.41 -9.37 6.28
C ASN A 50 6.03 -8.85 4.97
N ALA A 51 6.25 -9.75 4.01
CA ALA A 51 6.80 -9.37 2.72
C ALA A 51 5.85 -8.47 1.92
N PHE A 52 4.55 -8.75 1.99
CA PHE A 52 3.53 -7.90 1.38
C PHE A 52 3.46 -6.51 2.04
N ALA A 53 3.46 -6.45 3.37
CA ALA A 53 3.41 -5.21 4.13
C ALA A 53 4.62 -4.32 3.87
N LEU A 54 5.80 -4.90 3.68
CA LEU A 54 6.99 -4.16 3.26
C LEU A 54 6.74 -3.47 1.90
N ARG A 55 6.34 -4.23 0.88
CA ARG A 55 6.06 -3.69 -0.46
C ARG A 55 4.91 -2.68 -0.46
N PHE A 56 3.89 -2.92 0.36
CA PHE A 56 2.73 -2.05 0.48
C PHE A 56 3.13 -0.68 1.06
N ASN A 57 3.91 -0.68 2.13
CA ASN A 57 4.43 0.56 2.73
C ASN A 57 5.35 1.33 1.77
N GLU A 58 6.18 0.62 1.00
CA GLU A 58 7.03 1.24 -0.02
C GLU A 58 6.20 1.96 -1.08
N ALA A 59 5.20 1.27 -1.64
CA ALA A 59 4.31 1.83 -2.64
C ALA A 59 3.52 3.02 -2.09
N LEU A 60 3.04 2.92 -0.85
CA LEU A 60 2.27 3.97 -0.19
C LEU A 60 3.13 5.22 0.08
N GLY A 61 4.34 5.04 0.60
CA GLY A 61 5.30 6.14 0.82
C GLY A 61 5.63 6.85 -0.48
N ASN A 62 6.01 6.09 -1.51
CA ASN A 62 6.28 6.65 -2.84
C ASN A 62 5.08 7.42 -3.41
N HIS A 63 3.86 6.94 -3.20
CA HIS A 63 2.66 7.64 -3.65
C HIS A 63 2.44 8.97 -2.91
N ILE A 64 2.61 8.97 -1.58
CA ILE A 64 2.48 10.18 -0.74
C ILE A 64 3.54 11.21 -1.12
N ASP A 65 4.79 10.79 -1.32
CA ASP A 65 5.90 11.68 -1.68
C ASP A 65 5.69 12.29 -3.07
N GLN A 66 5.26 11.50 -4.05
CA GLN A 66 4.92 12.00 -5.39
C GLN A 66 3.77 13.01 -5.33
N ARG A 67 2.72 12.72 -4.56
CA ARG A 67 1.58 13.63 -4.40
C ARG A 67 2.00 14.94 -3.73
N THR A 68 2.82 14.85 -2.68
CA THR A 68 3.34 16.00 -1.95
C THR A 68 4.23 16.86 -2.85
N THR A 69 5.13 16.22 -3.60
CA THR A 69 5.99 16.89 -4.59
C THR A 69 5.17 17.65 -5.62
N ARG A 70 4.14 17.02 -6.20
CA ARG A 70 3.23 17.69 -7.17
C ARG A 70 2.49 18.86 -6.53
N MET A 71 2.04 18.73 -5.28
CA MET A 71 1.36 19.81 -4.57
C MET A 71 2.29 21.00 -4.32
N VAL A 72 3.52 20.73 -3.88
CA VAL A 72 4.55 21.76 -3.66
C VAL A 72 4.90 22.48 -4.97
N GLN A 73 5.13 21.72 -6.06
CA GLN A 73 5.40 22.29 -7.39
C GLN A 73 4.26 23.21 -7.86
N ARG A 74 3.00 22.79 -7.69
CA ARG A 74 1.83 23.60 -8.08
C ARG A 74 1.65 24.86 -7.25
N ARG A 75 2.10 24.87 -6.00
CA ARG A 75 1.98 26.02 -5.08
C ARG A 75 3.12 27.04 -5.23
N GLY A 76 4.09 26.81 -6.13
CA GLY A 76 5.09 27.81 -6.50
C GLY A 76 6.11 28.19 -5.42
N GLN A 77 6.20 27.44 -4.32
CA GLN A 77 7.12 27.73 -3.22
C GLN A 77 7.85 26.47 -2.75
N VAL A 78 8.98 26.14 -3.37
CA VAL A 78 10.18 25.69 -2.65
C VAL A 78 11.41 26.18 -3.43
N ARG A 79 12.15 27.11 -2.82
CA ARG A 79 13.60 27.27 -3.08
C ARG A 79 14.25 26.02 -2.52
N VAL A 80 14.83 25.19 -3.39
CA VAL A 80 15.72 24.11 -2.94
C VAL A 80 16.98 24.79 -2.43
N SER A 81 17.02 25.12 -1.14
CA SER A 81 18.27 25.39 -0.44
C SER A 81 18.97 24.04 -0.30
N THR A 82 19.78 23.71 -1.31
CA THR A 82 20.85 22.74 -1.17
C THR A 82 21.66 23.17 0.04
N ILE A 83 21.55 22.41 1.13
CA ILE A 83 22.53 22.49 2.21
C ILE A 83 23.79 21.88 1.59
N VAL A 84 24.68 22.76 1.11
CA VAL A 84 26.07 22.42 0.84
C VAL A 84 26.72 22.35 2.21
N GLU A 85 26.94 21.14 2.72
CA GLU A 85 27.79 20.94 3.89
C GLU A 85 29.25 21.19 3.47
N HIS A 86 29.88 22.13 4.17
CA HIS A 86 31.33 22.35 4.20
C HIS A 86 31.98 21.45 5.25
#